data_AF-A0AAD4ZMR6-F1
#
_entry.id   AF-A0AAD4ZMR6-F1
#
_cell.length_a   1.000
_cell.length_b   1.000
_cell.length_c   1.000
_cell.angle_alpha   90.00
_cell.angle_beta   90.00
_cell.angle_gamma   90.00
#
_symmetry.space_group_name_H-M   'P 1'
#
loop_
_entity.id
_entity.type
_entity.pdbx_description
1 polymer ?
#
loop_
_entity_poly.entity_id
_entity_poly.type
_entity_poly.pdbx_seq_one_letter_code
_entity_poly.pdbx_strand_id
1 'polypeptide(L)'
;MKGVSDLSHENAYLSDFHHCFSLPSNSSAANYTFLETRLNGINVLVGRRGQSCDSVCKSKGQSCVPNKLLVLNQCDIMQKYMSCKGTCLASIGPDQPAEVVDDAPEDLNPGACLFTQTQSMLSCYGSHQHTRRLCPCA
;
A
#
# COMPACT_ATOMS: atom_id res chain seq x y z
N MET A 1 6.86 -54.80 30.31
CA MET A 1 7.45 -53.45 30.49
C MET A 1 6.94 -52.57 29.35
N LYS A 2 6.21 -51.50 29.72
CA LYS A 2 5.89 -50.23 28.99
C LYS A 2 5.23 -50.32 27.60
N GLY A 3 4.10 -49.68 27.30
CA GLY A 3 3.18 -48.75 27.99
C GLY A 3 1.86 -48.71 27.18
N VAL A 4 0.65 -48.65 27.75
CA VAL A 4 -0.01 -47.53 28.47
C VAL A 4 -0.02 -46.29 27.58
N SER A 5 -1.10 -45.62 27.21
CA SER A 5 -2.55 -45.57 27.51
C SER A 5 -3.14 -44.75 26.33
N ASP A 6 -4.43 -44.78 26.01
CA ASP A 6 -5.31 -43.66 26.39
C ASP A 6 -6.76 -43.96 25.97
N LEU A 7 -7.69 -43.70 26.88
CA LEU A 7 -9.14 -43.75 26.67
C LEU A 7 -9.56 -42.43 26.00
N SER A 8 -9.68 -42.39 24.67
CA SER A 8 -10.33 -41.26 24.01
C SER A 8 -11.85 -41.50 23.99
N HIS A 9 -12.55 -40.95 24.99
CA HIS A 9 -13.97 -40.64 24.83
C HIS A 9 -14.11 -39.56 23.75
N GLU A 10 -14.27 -39.99 22.50
CA GLU A 10 -14.61 -39.07 21.41
C GLU A 10 -16.14 -38.89 21.43
N ASN A 11 -16.63 -38.04 22.35
CA ASN A 11 -17.94 -37.43 22.21
C ASN A 11 -17.89 -36.50 20.99
N ALA A 12 -18.03 -37.06 19.80
CA ALA A 12 -18.13 -36.32 18.56
C ALA A 12 -19.47 -35.58 18.55
N TYR A 13 -19.49 -34.38 19.12
CA TYR A 13 -20.60 -33.45 18.95
C TYR A 13 -20.55 -32.95 17.51
N LEU A 14 -21.22 -33.68 16.62
CA LEU A 14 -21.54 -33.22 15.26
C LEU A 14 -22.51 -32.05 15.40
N SER A 15 -21.96 -30.85 15.39
CA SER A 15 -22.75 -29.63 15.20
C SER A 15 -22.81 -29.35 13.71
N ASP A 16 -24.02 -29.31 13.14
CA ASP A 16 -24.27 -28.90 11.75
C ASP A 16 -23.98 -27.41 11.49
N PHE A 17 -23.46 -26.69 12.49
CA PHE A 17 -23.05 -25.30 12.35
C PHE A 17 -21.64 -25.19 11.77
N HIS A 18 -21.58 -25.06 10.45
CA HIS A 18 -20.44 -24.46 9.77
C HIS A 18 -20.35 -22.98 10.19
N HIS A 19 -19.44 -22.65 11.11
CA HIS A 19 -19.11 -21.26 11.40
C HIS A 19 -18.38 -20.65 10.20
N CYS A 20 -19.12 -20.18 9.20
CA CYS A 20 -18.63 -19.14 8.31
C CYS A 20 -18.46 -17.87 9.15
N PHE A 21 -17.24 -17.58 9.60
CA PHE A 21 -16.88 -16.23 10.04
C PHE A 21 -16.81 -15.29 8.85
N SER A 22 -17.93 -15.14 8.15
CA SER A 22 -18.15 -14.05 7.22
C SER A 22 -18.68 -12.89 8.05
N LEU A 23 -17.77 -12.11 8.64
CA LEU A 23 -18.13 -10.77 9.09
C LEU A 23 -18.71 -10.04 7.86
N PRO A 24 -19.90 -9.43 7.94
CA PRO A 24 -20.35 -8.57 6.87
C PRO A 24 -19.32 -7.44 6.73
N SER A 25 -18.67 -7.40 5.56
CA SER A 25 -17.68 -6.40 5.16
C SER A 25 -18.32 -5.01 5.10
N ASN A 26 -18.54 -4.43 6.26
CA ASN A 26 -18.82 -3.00 6.46
C ASN A 26 -17.63 -2.33 7.17
N SER A 27 -16.43 -2.88 6.98
CA SER A 27 -15.16 -2.36 7.51
C SER A 27 -14.44 -1.44 6.53
N SER A 28 -14.78 -1.50 5.24
CA SER A 28 -14.20 -0.65 4.20
C SER A 28 -14.60 0.82 4.38
N ALA A 29 -15.87 1.12 4.68
CA ALA A 29 -16.32 2.50 4.90
C ALA A 29 -15.65 3.17 6.11
N ALA A 30 -15.45 2.42 7.21
CA ALA A 30 -14.79 2.92 8.42
C ALA A 30 -13.28 3.17 8.22
N ASN A 31 -12.62 2.35 7.39
CA ASN A 31 -11.20 2.56 7.06
C ASN A 31 -11.02 3.77 6.13
N TYR A 32 -11.95 3.99 5.18
CA TYR A 32 -11.86 5.11 4.25
C TYR A 32 -12.05 6.48 4.92
N THR A 33 -13.03 6.64 5.81
CA THR A 33 -13.22 7.92 6.54
C THR A 33 -12.01 8.29 7.38
N PHE A 34 -11.34 7.29 7.96
CA PHE A 34 -10.11 7.50 8.71
C PHE A 34 -8.93 7.88 7.80
N LEU A 35 -8.80 7.27 6.62
CA LEU A 35 -7.76 7.61 5.64
C LEU A 35 -7.96 9.02 5.05
N GLU A 36 -9.19 9.41 4.75
CA GLU A 36 -9.52 10.78 4.33
C GLU A 36 -9.17 11.81 5.40
N THR A 37 -9.49 11.50 6.67
CA THR A 37 -9.08 12.37 7.80
C THR A 37 -7.56 12.49 7.88
N ARG A 38 -6.82 11.39 7.62
CA ARG A 38 -5.35 11.41 7.62
C ARG A 38 -4.77 12.21 6.46
N LEU A 39 -5.49 12.39 5.35
CA LEU A 39 -5.08 13.20 4.20
C LEU A 39 -5.72 14.60 4.18
N ASN A 40 -6.40 15.01 5.26
CA ASN A 40 -7.00 16.34 5.33
C ASN A 40 -5.94 17.45 5.13
N GLY A 41 -6.23 18.39 4.22
CA GLY A 41 -5.31 19.46 3.84
C GLY A 41 -4.11 19.02 3.00
N ILE A 42 -4.08 17.78 2.50
CA ILE A 42 -3.01 17.27 1.63
C ILE A 42 -3.50 17.22 0.19
N ASN A 43 -2.77 17.90 -0.70
CA ASN A 43 -2.89 17.78 -2.13
C ASN A 43 -2.06 16.58 -2.61
N VAL A 44 -2.74 15.50 -3.01
CA VAL A 44 -2.08 14.29 -3.50
C VAL A 44 -1.81 14.42 -5.00
N LEU A 45 -0.54 14.40 -5.40
CA LEU A 45 -0.10 14.60 -6.78
C LEU A 45 0.67 13.40 -7.30
N VAL A 46 0.45 13.05 -8.57
CA VAL A 46 1.29 12.08 -9.29
C VAL A 46 2.40 12.84 -10.02
N GLY A 47 3.65 12.53 -9.69
CA GLY A 47 4.82 13.11 -10.34
C GLY A 47 5.02 12.63 -11.78
N ARG A 48 5.88 13.30 -12.54
CA ARG A 48 6.41 12.72 -13.80
C ARG A 48 7.47 11.68 -13.49
N ARG A 49 7.83 10.87 -14.50
CA ARG A 49 8.90 9.88 -14.35
C ARG A 49 10.19 10.54 -13.84
N GLY A 50 10.87 9.89 -12.90
CA GLY A 50 12.14 10.39 -12.37
C GLY A 50 12.05 11.65 -11.52
N GLN A 51 10.84 12.14 -11.17
CA GLN A 51 10.70 13.26 -10.26
C GLN A 51 10.61 12.81 -8.80
N SER A 52 11.27 13.57 -7.94
CA SER A 52 11.08 13.50 -6.49
C SER A 52 9.78 14.17 -6.05
N CYS A 53 9.24 13.81 -4.88
CA CYS A 53 8.07 14.52 -4.36
C CYS A 53 8.37 15.97 -3.98
N ASP A 54 9.60 16.28 -3.56
CA ASP A 54 10.04 17.66 -3.32
C ASP A 54 9.87 18.53 -4.57
N SER A 55 10.36 18.08 -5.72
CA SER A 55 10.22 18.83 -6.98
C SER A 55 8.78 18.89 -7.49
N VAL A 56 7.99 17.82 -7.30
CA VAL A 56 6.56 17.80 -7.65
C VAL A 56 5.79 18.84 -6.85
N CYS A 57 5.92 18.85 -5.52
CA CYS A 57 5.21 19.80 -4.67
C CYS A 57 5.65 21.25 -4.92
N LYS A 58 6.96 21.49 -5.08
CA LYS A 58 7.50 22.82 -5.41
C LYS A 58 6.92 23.39 -6.70
N SER A 59 6.67 22.55 -7.71
CA SER A 59 6.05 22.99 -8.97
C SER A 59 4.63 23.53 -8.81
N LYS A 60 3.97 23.25 -7.67
CA LYS A 60 2.66 23.76 -7.28
C LYS A 60 2.72 24.85 -6.21
N GLY A 61 3.92 25.32 -5.85
CA GLY A 61 4.11 26.27 -4.75
C GLY A 61 3.90 25.66 -3.37
N GLN A 62 4.01 24.33 -3.24
CA GLN A 62 3.76 23.56 -2.03
C GLN A 62 5.02 22.84 -1.55
N SER A 63 5.00 22.32 -0.32
CA SER A 63 6.06 21.48 0.22
C SER A 63 5.61 20.02 0.34
N CYS A 64 6.55 19.09 0.18
CA CYS A 64 6.28 17.68 0.45
C CYS A 64 6.08 17.46 1.96
N VAL A 65 5.12 16.62 2.32
CA VAL A 65 4.70 16.36 3.70
C VAL A 65 5.10 14.91 4.09
N PRO A 66 6.31 14.69 4.65
CA PRO A 66 6.91 13.35 4.73
C PRO A 66 6.10 12.34 5.54
N ASN A 67 5.47 12.77 6.64
CA ASN A 67 4.68 11.89 7.50
C ASN A 67 3.40 11.36 6.83
N LYS A 68 3.00 11.91 5.67
CA LYS A 68 1.86 11.44 4.88
C LYS A 68 2.24 10.39 3.84
N LEU A 69 3.53 10.20 3.56
CA LEU A 69 3.99 9.14 2.65
C LEU A 69 3.57 7.76 3.15
N LEU A 70 3.52 7.53 4.46
CA LEU A 70 3.06 6.25 5.03
C LEU A 70 1.59 5.95 4.69
N VAL A 71 0.76 6.99 4.59
CA VAL A 71 -0.66 6.84 4.25
C VAL A 71 -0.80 6.54 2.75
N LEU A 72 0.00 7.22 1.92
CA LEU A 72 0.03 6.98 0.47
C LEU A 72 0.65 5.64 0.09
N ASN A 73 1.49 5.06 0.95
CA ASN A 73 2.16 3.78 0.75
C ASN A 73 1.26 2.58 1.09
N GLN A 74 0.01 2.63 0.63
CA GLN A 74 -0.99 1.57 0.76
C GLN A 74 -1.61 1.33 -0.62
N CYS A 75 -1.72 0.07 -1.02
CA CYS A 75 -2.14 -0.28 -2.39
C CYS A 75 -3.52 0.28 -2.75
N ASP A 76 -4.47 0.22 -1.82
CA ASP A 76 -5.82 0.76 -1.99
C ASP A 76 -5.82 2.27 -2.19
N ILE A 77 -4.91 3.00 -1.53
CA ILE A 77 -4.71 4.43 -1.77
C ILE A 77 -4.04 4.66 -3.12
N MET A 78 -2.97 3.95 -3.43
CA MET A 78 -2.26 4.11 -4.72
C MET A 78 -3.20 3.90 -5.91
N GLN A 79 -4.03 2.85 -5.87
CA GLN A 79 -5.00 2.52 -6.93
C GLN A 79 -6.07 3.60 -7.16
N LYS A 80 -6.31 4.51 -6.21
CA LYS A 80 -7.22 5.66 -6.42
C LYS A 80 -6.61 6.74 -7.30
N TYR A 81 -5.28 6.88 -7.28
CA TYR A 81 -4.57 7.96 -7.96
C TYR A 81 -3.76 7.48 -9.16
N MET A 82 -3.45 6.19 -9.22
CA MET A 82 -2.56 5.57 -10.19
C MET A 82 -3.25 4.40 -10.88
N SER A 83 -2.85 4.14 -12.12
CA SER A 83 -3.38 3.03 -12.92
C SER A 83 -2.58 1.74 -12.71
N CYS A 84 -2.31 1.41 -11.44
CA CYS A 84 -1.67 0.15 -11.05
C CYS A 84 -2.43 -0.99 -11.75
N LYS A 85 -1.84 -1.67 -12.75
CA LYS A 85 -2.52 -2.64 -13.64
C LYS A 85 -3.00 -3.91 -12.92
N GLY A 86 -3.82 -3.76 -11.89
CA GLY A 86 -4.23 -4.79 -10.94
C GLY A 86 -3.14 -5.23 -9.95
N THR A 87 -1.94 -4.65 -9.98
CA THR A 87 -0.79 -5.19 -9.23
C THR A 87 -0.13 -4.15 -8.34
N CYS A 88 0.04 -4.50 -7.06
CA CYS A 88 0.88 -3.81 -6.09
C CYS A 88 1.94 -4.76 -5.55
N LEU A 89 3.21 -4.35 -5.58
CA LEU A 89 4.35 -5.16 -5.18
C LEU A 89 5.10 -4.47 -4.05
N ALA A 90 5.44 -5.25 -3.01
CA ALA A 90 6.38 -4.80 -2.00
C ALA A 90 7.77 -4.70 -2.64
N SER A 91 8.45 -3.58 -2.46
CA SER A 91 9.77 -3.35 -3.02
C SER A 91 10.63 -2.49 -2.07
N ILE A 92 11.88 -2.28 -2.46
CA ILE A 92 12.87 -1.48 -1.74
C ILE A 92 13.35 -0.38 -2.69
N GLY A 93 13.05 0.87 -2.36
CA GLY A 93 13.44 2.01 -3.17
C GLY A 93 13.02 3.33 -2.52
N PRO A 94 13.86 4.38 -2.58
CA PRO A 94 13.55 5.68 -1.98
C PRO A 94 12.46 6.45 -2.75
N ASP A 95 12.16 6.01 -3.97
CA ASP A 95 11.12 6.56 -4.84
C ASP A 95 9.71 6.06 -4.50
N GLN A 96 9.58 5.05 -3.65
CA GLN A 96 8.28 4.51 -3.26
C GLN A 96 7.53 5.47 -2.30
N PRO A 97 6.18 5.52 -2.32
CA PRO A 97 5.28 4.81 -3.22
C PRO A 97 5.28 5.36 -4.65
N ALA A 98 5.28 4.47 -5.63
CA ALA A 98 5.35 4.85 -7.05
C ALA A 98 4.68 3.84 -7.97
N GLU A 99 4.35 4.26 -9.18
CA GLU A 99 3.95 3.37 -10.27
C GLU A 99 5.11 3.24 -11.27
N VAL A 100 5.39 2.02 -11.71
CA VAL A 100 6.35 1.75 -12.78
C VAL A 100 5.76 2.20 -14.10
N VAL A 101 6.50 3.01 -14.86
CA VAL A 101 6.02 3.51 -16.17
C VAL A 101 5.85 2.37 -17.19
N ASP A 102 4.89 2.52 -18.11
CA ASP A 102 4.53 1.48 -19.08
C ASP A 102 5.66 1.09 -20.05
N ASP A 103 6.62 2.00 -20.30
CA ASP A 103 7.76 1.79 -21.19
C ASP A 103 9.03 1.34 -20.45
N ALA A 104 8.91 0.94 -19.18
CA ALA A 104 10.01 0.32 -18.45
C ALA A 104 10.34 -1.09 -19.00
N PRO A 105 11.59 -1.58 -18.79
CA PRO A 105 11.93 -2.97 -19.04
C PRO A 105 10.96 -3.97 -18.37
N GLU A 106 10.67 -5.10 -19.05
CA GLU A 106 9.68 -6.08 -18.58
C GLU A 106 10.00 -6.65 -17.19
N ASP A 107 11.28 -6.81 -16.88
CA ASP A 107 11.77 -7.31 -15.58
C ASP A 107 11.51 -6.33 -14.42
N LEU A 108 11.14 -5.07 -14.71
CA LEU A 108 10.79 -4.07 -13.71
C LEU A 108 9.28 -4.00 -13.42
N ASN A 109 8.46 -4.87 -14.00
CA ASN A 109 7.00 -4.92 -13.82
C ASN A 109 6.28 -3.62 -14.29
N PRO A 110 6.30 -3.28 -15.58
CA PRO A 110 5.65 -2.08 -16.11
C PRO A 110 4.15 -1.98 -15.74
N GLY A 111 3.75 -0.83 -15.20
CA GLY A 111 2.38 -0.56 -14.73
C GLY A 111 2.06 -1.12 -13.33
N ALA A 112 2.99 -1.79 -12.65
CA ALA A 112 2.82 -2.16 -11.26
C ALA A 112 3.00 -0.96 -10.32
N CYS A 113 2.26 -0.94 -9.22
CA CYS A 113 2.51 -0.02 -8.12
C CYS A 113 3.46 -0.64 -7.10
N LEU A 114 4.47 0.12 -6.68
CA LEU A 114 5.49 -0.28 -5.74
C LEU A 114 5.29 0.44 -4.42
N PHE A 115 5.23 -0.32 -3.33
CA PHE A 115 5.19 0.21 -1.98
C PHE A 115 6.34 -0.39 -1.17
N THR A 116 6.84 0.36 -0.19
CA THR A 116 7.91 -0.13 0.69
C THR A 116 7.33 -0.70 1.98
N GLN A 117 7.93 -1.78 2.50
CA GLN A 117 7.66 -2.23 3.87
C GLN A 117 8.57 -1.54 4.90
N THR A 118 9.58 -0.81 4.44
CA THR A 118 10.57 -0.14 5.29
C THR A 118 10.22 1.34 5.44
N GLN A 119 9.46 1.68 6.47
CA GLN A 119 8.98 3.05 6.69
C GLN A 119 10.11 4.11 6.75
N SER A 120 11.29 3.75 7.24
CA SER A 120 12.46 4.65 7.29
C SER A 120 13.02 5.03 5.91
N MET A 121 12.64 4.32 4.84
CA MET A 121 13.04 4.64 3.46
C MET A 121 12.12 5.68 2.79
N LEU A 122 10.94 5.94 3.36
CA LEU A 122 10.02 6.94 2.81
C LEU A 122 10.68 8.32 2.85
N SER A 123 10.88 8.90 1.66
CA SER A 123 11.60 10.18 1.52
C SER A 123 10.95 11.06 0.46
N CYS A 124 10.92 12.36 0.70
CA CYS A 124 10.48 13.33 -0.31
C CYS A 124 11.47 13.49 -1.46
N TYR A 125 12.75 13.13 -1.26
CA TYR A 125 13.84 13.39 -2.21
C TYR A 125 14.12 12.23 -3.16
N GLY A 126 13.69 11.01 -2.80
CA GLY A 126 13.91 9.84 -3.66
C GLY A 126 13.25 9.98 -5.03
N SER A 127 13.88 9.39 -6.04
CA SER A 127 13.43 9.40 -7.43
C SER A 127 13.98 8.19 -8.16
N HIS A 128 13.28 7.69 -9.16
CA HIS A 128 13.77 6.60 -10.00
C HIS A 128 13.35 6.81 -11.45
N GLN A 129 14.23 6.51 -12.40
CA GLN A 129 14.04 6.83 -13.82
C GLN A 129 12.84 6.11 -14.46
N HIS A 130 12.44 4.95 -13.90
CA HIS A 130 11.35 4.12 -14.39
C HIS A 130 10.09 4.20 -13.53
N THR A 131 9.99 5.14 -12.60
CA THR A 131 8.79 5.27 -11.76
C THR A 131 8.26 6.69 -11.72
N ARG A 132 6.96 6.81 -11.48
CA ARG A 132 6.27 8.07 -11.17
C ARG A 132 5.73 7.99 -9.74
N ARG A 133 6.08 8.98 -8.91
CA ARG A 133 5.81 8.95 -7.47
C ARG A 133 4.41 9.47 -7.13
N LEU A 134 3.82 8.95 -6.04
CA LEU A 134 2.63 9.50 -5.41
C LEU A 134 3.05 10.41 -4.25
N CYS A 135 2.73 11.70 -4.35
CA CYS A 135 3.33 12.73 -3.52
C CYS A 135 2.29 13.48 -2.66
N PRO A 136 2.51 13.59 -1.34
CA PRO A 136 1.66 14.39 -0.45
C PRO A 136 2.20 15.82 -0.37
N CYS A 137 1.48 16.78 -0.94
CA CYS A 137 1.87 18.19 -0.98
C CYS A 137 0.95 19.05 -0.11
N ALA A 138 1.49 20.05 0.58
CA ALA A 138 0.71 21.09 1.27
C ALA A 138 1.38 22.45 1.09
#